data_AF-A0A497MDX8-F1
#
_entry.id   AF-A0A497MDX8-F1
#
_cell.length_a   1.000
_cell.length_b   1.000
_cell.length_c   1.000
_cell.angle_alpha   90.00
_cell.angle_beta   90.00
_cell.angle_gamma   90.00
#
_symmetry.space_group_name_H-M   'P 1'
#
loop_
_entity.id
_entity.type
_entity.pdbx_description
1 polymer ?
#
loop_
_entity_poly.entity_id
_entity_poly.type
_entity_poly.pdbx_seq_one_letter_code
_entity_poly.pdbx_strand_id
1 'polypeptide(L)'
;MVKVTLKLKREPKVPVFAEQLTPESLAGKELSEILSLKLLEGSVETSLGELFEVEASKPPSSPEELELEILGDLSRFRYVGRGMKAGSITIKGGGGFYLGEEMAGGSIRVEGDVQGWAGSAMRGGLLEIFGYGGDYLAAPYRGETIGMRGGQIIVHGSVGVKAGFRMAGGSIRIEGSAGDFLGQAMQGGEILVQGDCGLRLGAGMKAGRIIVLGRVAGLMPTLTYSEVREKAKFAGEKLRQAFYVYTGDVLEKGSGRIFLARCPNRHLNPEGEVFPDPEVSVNLQAARLAEEVAGNPEAYGARVEKVAGATIIDLGVNVKPSGKAGEAATKICLGGMVEVSVEERDLGGGLRLPILQEKITGHPGLATLGSQFAGWAINVKDYFAMGSGPARALALQPKRIYEKLCYRDKADKAVLFLEADRLPTEEAVKFIAESCGVKPESLYLVAASTSSPVGSYQIAGRVVETGIHKLSELGFLPNKIVAGWGSAPIAPVHPESEVAMGIT
;
A
#
# COMPACT_ATOMS: atom_id res chain seq x y z
N MET A 1 36.18 17.31 1.59
CA MET A 1 35.05 18.25 1.64
C MET A 1 35.36 19.36 2.63
N VAL A 2 35.11 20.60 2.25
CA VAL A 2 35.27 21.82 3.05
C VAL A 2 33.88 22.29 3.44
N LYS A 3 33.64 22.45 4.73
CA LYS A 3 32.36 22.94 5.25
C LYS A 3 32.42 24.46 5.40
N VAL A 4 31.48 25.15 4.76
CA VAL A 4 31.23 26.59 4.95
C VAL A 4 29.88 26.73 5.62
N THR A 5 29.83 27.39 6.77
CA THR A 5 28.61 27.60 7.55
C THR A 5 28.17 29.06 7.43
N LEU A 6 26.93 29.27 7.01
CA LEU A 6 26.28 30.57 6.94
C LEU A 6 25.19 30.65 8.00
N LYS A 7 25.34 31.52 8.99
CA LYS A 7 24.32 31.71 10.02
C LYS A 7 23.58 33.02 9.80
N LEU A 8 22.26 32.94 9.65
CA LEU A 8 21.42 34.10 9.37
C LEU A 8 21.41 35.05 10.57
N LYS A 9 21.88 36.30 10.38
CA LYS A 9 21.96 37.34 11.43
C LYS A 9 20.59 37.91 11.79
N ARG A 10 19.76 38.12 10.77
CA ARG A 10 18.43 38.71 10.88
C ARG A 10 17.52 38.15 9.82
N GLU A 11 16.23 38.10 10.12
CA GLU A 11 15.22 37.81 9.10
C GLU A 11 15.04 39.03 8.16
N PRO A 12 15.15 38.86 6.83
CA PRO A 12 14.86 39.93 5.89
C PRO A 12 13.39 40.36 5.96
N LYS A 13 13.10 41.67 5.81
CA LYS A 13 11.70 42.14 5.81
C LYS A 13 11.02 41.97 4.46
N VAL A 14 11.81 41.97 3.39
CA VAL A 14 11.40 41.77 2.00
C VAL A 14 12.19 40.62 1.38
N PRO A 15 11.74 40.04 0.26
CA PRO A 15 12.44 38.92 -0.37
C PRO A 15 13.89 39.27 -0.76
N VAL A 16 14.80 38.33 -0.55
CA VAL A 16 16.20 38.43 -0.95
C VAL A 16 16.42 37.59 -2.21
N PHE A 17 17.04 38.16 -3.24
CA PHE A 17 17.45 37.43 -4.44
C PHE A 17 18.88 36.93 -4.22
N ALA A 18 19.01 35.61 -4.05
CA ALA A 18 20.23 34.96 -3.61
C ALA A 18 20.79 33.96 -4.63
N GLU A 19 20.81 34.37 -5.90
CA GLU A 19 21.33 33.58 -7.02
C GLU A 19 22.80 33.20 -6.85
N GLN A 20 23.55 34.00 -6.10
CA GLN A 20 24.96 33.76 -5.78
C GLN A 20 25.16 32.76 -4.63
N LEU A 21 24.09 32.25 -4.02
CA LEU A 21 24.18 31.31 -2.91
C LEU A 21 24.31 29.88 -3.44
N THR A 22 25.46 29.59 -4.05
CA THR A 22 25.79 28.30 -4.68
C THR A 22 27.25 27.92 -4.40
N PRO A 23 27.59 26.62 -4.35
CA PRO A 23 29.00 26.21 -4.25
C PRO A 23 29.89 26.74 -5.36
N GLU A 24 29.35 26.91 -6.56
CA GLU A 24 30.08 27.44 -7.72
C GLU A 24 30.46 28.91 -7.54
N SER A 25 29.56 29.73 -7.00
CA SER A 25 29.83 31.14 -6.69
C SER A 25 30.80 31.33 -5.51
N LEU A 26 30.85 30.37 -4.58
CA LEU A 26 31.68 30.45 -3.37
C LEU A 26 33.08 29.85 -3.55
N ALA A 27 33.25 28.86 -4.43
CA ALA A 27 34.53 28.21 -4.65
C ALA A 27 35.60 29.17 -5.19
N GLY A 28 36.84 28.99 -4.74
CA GLY A 28 38.00 29.78 -5.15
C GLY A 28 38.05 31.19 -4.53
N LYS A 29 37.16 31.51 -3.58
CA LYS A 29 37.10 32.81 -2.90
C LYS A 29 37.58 32.72 -1.46
N GLU A 30 38.27 33.77 -1.04
CA GLU A 30 38.60 33.99 0.37
C GLU A 30 37.35 34.40 1.18
N LEU A 31 37.40 34.25 2.51
CA LEU A 31 36.27 34.58 3.39
C LEU A 31 35.78 36.03 3.23
N SER A 32 36.69 36.98 3.05
CA SER A 32 36.37 38.40 2.81
C SER A 32 35.62 38.60 1.49
N GLU A 33 35.99 37.85 0.45
CA GLU A 33 35.35 37.90 -0.85
C GLU A 33 33.96 37.27 -0.81
N ILE A 34 33.80 36.16 -0.08
CA ILE A 34 32.49 35.51 0.16
C ILE A 34 31.54 36.49 0.86
N LEU A 35 32.00 37.17 1.92
CA LEU A 35 31.21 38.18 2.64
C LEU A 35 30.81 39.37 1.75
N SER A 36 31.62 39.71 0.75
CA SER A 36 31.38 40.81 -0.18
C SER A 36 30.45 40.46 -1.35
N LEU A 37 30.03 39.19 -1.49
CA LEU A 37 29.13 38.75 -2.56
C LEU A 37 27.83 39.57 -2.53
N LYS A 38 27.48 40.12 -3.69
CA LYS A 38 26.31 41.00 -3.85
C LYS A 38 25.04 40.17 -3.97
N LEU A 39 24.03 40.55 -3.20
CA LEU A 39 22.66 40.06 -3.23
C LEU A 39 21.71 41.27 -3.37
N LEU A 40 20.41 41.03 -3.54
CA LEU A 40 19.40 42.08 -3.53
C LEU A 40 18.35 41.80 -2.45
N GLU A 41 18.15 42.71 -1.50
CA GLU A 41 16.99 42.70 -0.58
C GLU A 41 15.92 43.63 -1.16
N GLY A 42 14.92 43.05 -1.83
CA GLY A 42 13.98 43.81 -2.66
C GLY A 42 14.69 44.46 -3.85
N SER A 43 14.73 45.79 -3.89
CA SER A 43 15.41 46.58 -4.93
C SER A 43 16.74 47.18 -4.46
N VAL A 44 17.19 46.85 -3.24
CA VAL A 44 18.39 47.42 -2.62
C VAL A 44 19.51 46.40 -2.66
N GLU A 45 20.69 46.83 -3.12
CA GLU A 45 21.91 46.01 -3.08
C GLU A 45 22.36 45.80 -1.62
N THR A 46 22.65 44.56 -1.27
CA THR A 46 23.18 44.16 0.04
C THR A 46 24.33 43.20 -0.18
N SER A 47 25.22 43.07 0.80
CA SER A 47 26.26 42.04 0.80
C SER A 47 25.82 40.78 1.55
N LEU A 48 26.45 39.63 1.26
CA LEU A 48 26.24 38.39 2.00
C LEU A 48 26.58 38.55 3.48
N GLY A 49 27.64 39.32 3.80
CA GLY A 49 28.07 39.61 5.16
C GLY A 49 27.12 40.48 5.98
N GLU A 50 26.23 41.25 5.35
CA GLU A 50 25.16 41.97 6.05
C GLU A 50 24.04 41.06 6.53
N LEU A 51 23.82 39.94 5.85
CA LEU A 51 22.75 38.99 6.15
C LEU A 51 23.23 37.77 6.93
N PHE A 52 24.48 37.35 6.73
CA PHE A 52 25.03 36.11 7.30
C PHE A 52 26.34 36.35 8.06
N GLU A 53 26.53 35.55 9.12
CA GLU A 53 27.85 35.23 9.68
C GLU A 53 28.42 34.05 8.89
N VAL A 54 29.70 34.13 8.51
CA VAL A 54 30.37 33.09 7.72
C VAL A 54 31.45 32.44 8.58
N GLU A 55 31.39 31.13 8.72
CA GLU A 55 32.40 30.32 9.38
C GLU A 55 32.91 29.24 8.43
N ALA A 56 34.22 29.17 8.19
CA ALA A 56 34.84 28.10 7.41
C ALA A 56 36.20 27.73 7.99
N SER A 57 36.55 26.44 7.97
CA SER A 57 37.85 25.97 8.45
C SER A 57 39.00 26.33 7.51
N LYS A 58 38.71 26.47 6.22
CA LYS A 58 39.63 26.91 5.15
C LYS A 58 38.83 27.42 3.95
N PRO A 59 39.41 28.25 3.07
CA PRO A 59 38.76 28.67 1.83
C PRO A 59 38.42 27.46 0.95
N PRO A 60 37.25 27.43 0.29
CA PRO A 60 36.89 26.34 -0.60
C PRO A 60 37.67 26.41 -1.91
N SER A 61 38.34 25.32 -2.28
CA SER A 61 39.17 25.26 -3.49
C SER A 61 38.40 24.93 -4.76
N SER A 62 37.37 24.08 -4.68
CA SER A 62 36.52 23.72 -5.83
C SER A 62 35.07 23.47 -5.40
N PRO A 63 34.09 23.59 -6.32
CA PRO A 63 32.68 23.40 -6.01
C PRO A 63 32.34 21.98 -5.53
N GLU A 64 33.01 20.96 -6.05
CA GLU A 64 32.75 19.54 -5.74
C GLU A 64 33.05 19.18 -4.29
N GLU A 65 34.01 19.88 -3.69
CA GLU A 65 34.40 19.63 -2.31
C GLU A 65 33.63 20.49 -1.31
N LEU A 66 32.81 21.46 -1.76
CA LEU A 66 32.15 22.39 -0.85
C LEU A 66 30.81 21.83 -0.34
N GLU A 67 30.68 21.84 0.98
CA GLU A 67 29.43 21.63 1.71
C GLU A 67 29.01 22.96 2.36
N LEU A 68 27.92 23.55 1.88
CA LEU A 68 27.35 24.79 2.41
C LEU A 68 26.28 24.43 3.44
N GLU A 69 26.52 24.68 4.71
CA GLU A 69 25.50 24.58 5.75
C GLU A 69 24.92 25.95 6.06
N ILE A 70 23.61 26.10 5.98
CA ILE A 70 22.91 27.36 6.25
C ILE A 70 22.04 27.19 7.49
N LEU A 71 22.33 27.96 8.53
CA LEU A 71 21.62 27.97 9.81
C LEU A 71 20.64 29.16 9.82
N GLY A 72 19.36 28.87 9.62
CA GLY A 72 18.29 29.88 9.61
C GLY A 72 17.21 29.56 8.57
N ASP A 73 16.05 30.21 8.73
CA ASP A 73 14.95 30.08 7.77
C ASP A 73 15.21 30.95 6.52
N LEU A 74 15.30 30.30 5.36
CA LEU A 74 15.49 30.94 4.07
C LEU A 74 14.20 31.10 3.27
N SER A 75 13.03 30.99 3.91
CA SER A 75 11.71 31.17 3.27
C SER A 75 11.58 32.48 2.46
N ARG A 76 12.33 33.53 2.81
CA ARG A 76 12.36 34.82 2.08
C ARG A 76 13.47 34.92 1.01
N PHE A 77 14.30 33.90 0.85
CA PHE A 77 15.41 33.90 -0.10
C PHE A 77 15.02 33.15 -1.37
N ARG A 78 15.13 33.84 -2.50
CA ARG A 78 14.81 33.30 -3.81
C ARG A 78 16.08 32.82 -4.52
N TYR A 79 15.94 31.79 -5.35
CA TYR A 79 17.01 31.31 -6.24
C TYR A 79 18.24 30.72 -5.54
N VAL A 80 18.12 30.31 -4.27
CA VAL A 80 19.19 29.59 -3.59
C VAL A 80 19.50 28.31 -4.36
N GLY A 81 20.79 28.04 -4.63
CA GLY A 81 21.19 26.86 -5.41
C GLY A 81 20.84 26.91 -6.90
N ARG A 82 20.49 28.09 -7.45
CA ARG A 82 20.17 28.22 -8.89
C ARG A 82 21.32 27.75 -9.77
N GLY A 83 21.04 26.92 -10.77
CA GLY A 83 21.99 26.41 -11.75
C GLY A 83 22.96 25.35 -11.23
N MET A 84 22.87 24.95 -9.95
CA MET A 84 23.93 24.23 -9.23
C MET A 84 24.46 22.98 -9.97
N LYS A 85 25.79 22.83 -10.05
CA LYS A 85 26.49 21.83 -10.88
C LYS A 85 27.43 20.87 -10.12
N ALA A 86 27.78 21.14 -8.87
CA ALA A 86 28.45 20.21 -7.95
C ALA A 86 28.32 20.71 -6.50
N GLY A 87 28.87 19.97 -5.53
CA GLY A 87 28.82 20.32 -4.11
C GLY A 87 27.49 20.01 -3.44
N SER A 88 27.33 20.43 -2.19
CA SER A 88 26.10 20.25 -1.42
C SER A 88 25.68 21.52 -0.69
N ILE A 89 24.37 21.72 -0.55
CA ILE A 89 23.77 22.76 0.30
C ILE A 89 22.84 22.06 1.31
N THR A 90 22.99 22.35 2.59
CA THR A 90 22.07 21.93 3.65
C THR A 90 21.48 23.15 4.33
N ILE A 91 20.15 23.30 4.31
CA ILE A 91 19.43 24.40 4.95
C ILE A 91 18.73 23.86 6.22
N LYS A 92 19.19 24.31 7.38
CA LYS A 92 18.58 24.06 8.70
C LYS A 92 17.43 25.06 8.94
N GLY A 93 16.40 24.97 8.10
CA GLY A 93 15.27 25.90 8.03
C GLY A 93 14.43 25.67 6.76
N GLY A 94 13.54 26.60 6.43
CA GLY A 94 12.76 26.57 5.19
C GLY A 94 13.50 27.18 4.00
N GLY A 95 12.94 26.99 2.79
CA GLY A 95 13.46 27.55 1.54
C GLY A 95 12.44 28.44 0.81
N GLY A 96 12.90 29.51 0.18
CA GLY A 96 12.02 30.40 -0.59
C GLY A 96 11.73 29.90 -2.01
N PHE A 97 11.13 30.78 -2.82
CA PHE A 97 10.77 30.48 -4.21
C PHE A 97 12.01 30.15 -5.07
N TYR A 98 11.84 29.25 -6.04
CA TYR A 98 12.88 28.88 -7.02
C TYR A 98 14.15 28.24 -6.43
N LEU A 99 14.04 27.60 -5.27
CA LEU A 99 15.13 26.80 -4.71
C LEU A 99 15.59 25.74 -5.72
N GLY A 100 16.89 25.73 -6.06
CA GLY A 100 17.45 24.77 -7.02
C GLY A 100 16.92 24.92 -8.44
N GLU A 101 16.42 26.09 -8.84
CA GLU A 101 16.02 26.34 -10.23
C GLU A 101 17.20 26.06 -11.19
N GLU A 102 16.96 25.35 -12.28
CA GLU A 102 17.94 24.94 -13.30
C GLU A 102 19.11 24.10 -12.76
N MET A 103 19.01 23.58 -11.53
CA MET A 103 20.02 22.70 -10.94
C MET A 103 20.34 21.54 -11.87
N ALA A 104 21.63 21.28 -12.05
CA ALA A 104 22.12 20.36 -13.06
C ALA A 104 23.22 19.42 -12.54
N GLY A 105 23.51 19.43 -11.24
CA GLY A 105 24.43 18.58 -10.49
C GLY A 105 24.48 18.97 -9.00
N GLY A 106 25.13 18.15 -8.15
CA GLY A 106 25.21 18.38 -6.71
C GLY A 106 23.95 17.96 -5.92
N SER A 107 23.86 18.36 -4.66
CA SER A 107 22.70 18.11 -3.79
C SER A 107 22.25 19.32 -2.98
N ILE A 108 20.93 19.47 -2.80
CA ILE A 108 20.33 20.45 -1.89
C ILE A 108 19.42 19.70 -0.93
N ARG A 109 19.61 19.89 0.37
CA ARG A 109 18.78 19.34 1.44
C ARG A 109 18.17 20.47 2.26
N VAL A 110 16.86 20.43 2.48
CA VAL A 110 16.13 21.45 3.26
C VAL A 110 15.31 20.77 4.34
N GLU A 111 15.54 21.15 5.59
CA GLU A 111 14.86 20.52 6.75
C GLU A 111 13.42 21.01 6.96
N GLY A 112 13.08 22.19 6.47
CA GLY A 112 11.74 22.78 6.56
C GLY A 112 10.95 22.75 5.26
N ASP A 113 9.90 23.57 5.23
CA ASP A 113 9.04 23.79 4.07
C ASP A 113 9.75 24.64 3.01
N VAL A 114 9.38 24.44 1.75
CA VAL A 114 9.79 25.32 0.64
C VAL A 114 8.58 26.01 0.00
N GLN A 115 8.82 27.21 -0.54
CA GLN A 115 7.82 27.91 -1.35
C GLN A 115 7.78 27.34 -2.78
N GLY A 116 7.03 28.00 -3.67
CA GLY A 116 6.76 27.45 -5.00
C GLY A 116 7.98 27.41 -5.94
N TRP A 117 7.84 26.66 -7.03
CA TRP A 117 8.86 26.51 -8.09
C TRP A 117 10.20 25.92 -7.62
N ALA A 118 10.25 25.22 -6.49
CA ALA A 118 11.44 24.46 -6.12
C ALA A 118 11.77 23.42 -7.21
N GLY A 119 13.04 23.27 -7.57
CA GLY A 119 13.52 22.41 -8.66
C GLY A 119 13.03 22.83 -10.05
N SER A 120 12.58 24.07 -10.24
CA SER A 120 12.11 24.58 -11.54
C SER A 120 13.15 24.31 -12.64
N ALA A 121 12.73 23.75 -13.77
CA ALA A 121 13.62 23.44 -14.91
C ALA A 121 14.91 22.63 -14.58
N MET A 122 14.91 21.85 -13.49
CA MET A 122 16.04 21.04 -13.06
C MET A 122 16.47 20.02 -14.15
N ARG A 123 17.78 19.84 -14.31
CA ARG A 123 18.41 18.98 -15.34
C ARG A 123 19.22 17.82 -14.73
N GLY A 124 19.57 17.88 -13.45
CA GLY A 124 20.41 16.91 -12.76
C GLY A 124 20.62 17.27 -11.28
N GLY A 125 21.19 16.36 -10.51
CA GLY A 125 21.38 16.52 -9.05
C GLY A 125 20.25 15.94 -8.21
N LEU A 126 20.32 16.18 -6.89
CA LEU A 126 19.34 15.74 -5.89
C LEU A 126 18.79 16.94 -5.11
N LEU A 127 17.47 17.10 -5.04
CA LEU A 127 16.80 18.03 -4.15
C LEU A 127 15.95 17.23 -3.14
N GLU A 128 16.27 17.33 -1.86
CA GLU A 128 15.59 16.63 -0.77
C GLU A 128 14.95 17.64 0.20
N ILE A 129 13.63 17.57 0.37
CA ILE A 129 12.83 18.51 1.18
C ILE A 129 12.11 17.72 2.27
N PHE A 130 12.37 18.04 3.53
CA PHE A 130 11.76 17.35 4.68
C PHE A 130 10.37 17.89 5.04
N GLY A 131 10.04 19.12 4.65
CA GLY A 131 8.72 19.72 4.82
C GLY A 131 7.83 19.65 3.57
N TYR A 132 6.94 20.64 3.44
CA TYR A 132 6.05 20.86 2.30
C TYR A 132 6.82 21.39 1.06
N GLY A 133 6.54 20.83 -0.12
CA GLY A 133 7.25 21.12 -1.36
C GLY A 133 6.77 22.33 -2.17
N GLY A 134 5.75 23.07 -1.69
CA GLY A 134 5.22 24.23 -2.39
C GLY A 134 4.40 23.90 -3.65
N ASP A 135 3.83 24.93 -4.28
CA ASP A 135 3.16 24.83 -5.58
C ASP A 135 4.18 24.83 -6.73
N TYR A 136 3.82 24.26 -7.88
CA TYR A 136 4.66 24.27 -9.08
C TYR A 136 6.05 23.64 -8.90
N LEU A 137 6.20 22.69 -7.95
CA LEU A 137 7.41 21.90 -7.79
C LEU A 137 7.82 21.30 -9.15
N ALA A 138 9.09 21.46 -9.54
CA ALA A 138 9.65 20.95 -10.79
C ALA A 138 9.01 21.49 -12.09
N ALA A 139 8.23 22.57 -12.00
CA ALA A 139 7.61 23.21 -13.15
C ALA A 139 8.62 23.96 -14.03
N PRO A 140 8.27 24.34 -15.26
CA PRO A 140 8.99 25.35 -16.02
C PRO A 140 8.87 26.74 -15.38
N TYR A 141 9.78 27.62 -15.77
CA TYR A 141 9.56 29.05 -15.65
C TYR A 141 8.32 29.49 -16.46
N ARG A 142 7.71 30.62 -16.10
CA ARG A 142 6.49 31.10 -16.78
C ARG A 142 6.78 31.43 -18.24
N GLY A 143 5.96 30.88 -19.13
CA GLY A 143 6.09 31.02 -20.59
C GLY A 143 6.88 29.89 -21.25
N GLU A 144 7.71 29.17 -20.50
CA GLU A 144 8.50 28.07 -21.03
C GLU A 144 7.67 26.81 -21.30
N THR A 145 8.13 26.02 -22.27
CA THR A 145 7.41 24.82 -22.75
C THR A 145 7.90 23.50 -22.16
N ILE A 146 9.01 23.53 -21.43
CA ILE A 146 9.66 22.33 -20.87
C ILE A 146 10.06 22.63 -19.42
N GLY A 147 9.58 21.83 -18.48
CA GLY A 147 9.95 21.89 -17.05
C GLY A 147 11.21 21.10 -16.73
N MET A 148 11.20 20.38 -15.61
CA MET A 148 12.29 19.48 -15.22
C MET A 148 12.61 18.44 -16.31
N ARG A 149 13.90 18.29 -16.64
CA ARG A 149 14.44 17.38 -17.68
C ARG A 149 15.26 16.23 -17.10
N GLY A 150 15.71 16.33 -15.85
CA GLY A 150 16.55 15.33 -15.19
C GLY A 150 16.81 15.67 -13.73
N GLY A 151 17.48 14.77 -13.02
CA GLY A 151 17.67 14.86 -11.57
C GLY A 151 16.61 14.10 -10.77
N GLN A 152 16.75 14.15 -9.44
CA GLN A 152 15.85 13.53 -8.50
C GLN A 152 15.36 14.56 -7.48
N ILE A 153 14.05 14.57 -7.22
CA ILE A 153 13.44 15.36 -6.15
C ILE A 153 12.75 14.40 -5.18
N ILE A 154 13.01 14.57 -3.89
CA ILE A 154 12.36 13.83 -2.80
C ILE A 154 11.71 14.85 -1.87
N VAL A 155 10.41 14.71 -1.63
CA VAL A 155 9.66 15.52 -0.68
C VAL A 155 9.05 14.58 0.36
N HIS A 156 9.46 14.70 1.61
CA HIS A 156 8.94 13.91 2.72
C HIS A 156 7.54 14.39 3.17
N GLY A 157 7.25 15.68 2.98
CA GLY A 157 5.90 16.22 3.17
C GLY A 157 5.01 16.10 1.93
N SER A 158 3.96 16.92 1.92
CA SER A 158 3.04 17.07 0.78
C SER A 158 3.56 18.11 -0.23
N VAL A 159 2.94 18.17 -1.40
CA VAL A 159 3.19 19.20 -2.42
C VAL A 159 1.89 19.86 -2.85
N GLY A 160 2.00 21.08 -3.35
CA GLY A 160 0.88 21.88 -3.79
C GLY A 160 0.38 21.54 -5.18
N VAL A 161 -0.25 22.52 -5.82
CA VAL A 161 -0.83 22.34 -7.16
C VAL A 161 0.28 22.31 -8.22
N LYS A 162 0.02 21.59 -9.32
CA LYS A 162 0.87 21.60 -10.53
C LYS A 162 2.33 21.16 -10.31
N ALA A 163 2.57 20.31 -9.32
CA ALA A 163 3.84 19.60 -9.22
C ALA A 163 4.09 18.79 -10.51
N GLY A 164 5.31 18.84 -11.05
CA GLY A 164 5.69 18.18 -12.29
C GLY A 164 5.04 18.77 -13.56
N PHE A 165 4.53 20.01 -13.52
CA PHE A 165 3.99 20.68 -14.71
C PHE A 165 5.03 20.70 -15.84
N ARG A 166 4.66 20.20 -17.03
CA ARG A 166 5.55 20.09 -18.21
C ARG A 166 6.88 19.35 -17.95
N MET A 167 6.95 18.49 -16.94
CA MET A 167 8.11 17.63 -16.68
C MET A 167 8.40 16.76 -17.91
N ALA A 168 9.66 16.72 -18.35
CA ALA A 168 10.14 15.98 -19.51
C ALA A 168 11.11 14.85 -19.13
N GLY A 169 11.65 14.83 -17.91
CA GLY A 169 12.54 13.78 -17.43
C GLY A 169 12.89 13.93 -15.95
N GLY A 170 13.62 12.97 -15.41
CA GLY A 170 13.94 12.89 -13.97
C GLY A 170 12.92 12.10 -13.15
N SER A 171 13.07 12.12 -11.83
CA SER A 171 12.15 11.46 -10.89
C SER A 171 11.74 12.37 -9.74
N ILE A 172 10.46 12.29 -9.35
CA ILE A 172 9.90 13.00 -8.19
C ILE A 172 9.25 11.98 -7.26
N ARG A 173 9.70 11.89 -6.01
CA ARG A 173 9.05 11.12 -4.93
C ARG A 173 8.42 12.09 -3.94
N ILE A 174 7.14 11.89 -3.65
CA ILE A 174 6.37 12.64 -2.67
C ILE A 174 5.83 11.64 -1.65
N GLU A 175 6.29 11.72 -0.40
CA GLU A 175 5.85 10.81 0.67
C GLU A 175 4.52 11.26 1.29
N GLY A 176 4.20 12.55 1.20
CA GLY A 176 2.86 13.08 1.51
C GLY A 176 1.89 13.01 0.33
N SER A 177 0.94 13.95 0.30
CA SER A 177 -0.08 14.08 -0.72
C SER A 177 0.30 15.13 -1.78
N ALA A 178 -0.34 15.08 -2.95
CA ALA A 178 -0.19 16.06 -4.01
C ALA A 178 -1.50 16.81 -4.30
N GLY A 179 -1.39 18.11 -4.56
CA GLY A 179 -2.52 18.94 -4.98
C GLY A 179 -3.02 18.62 -6.40
N ASP A 180 -3.94 19.46 -6.87
CA ASP A 180 -4.53 19.35 -8.20
C ASP A 180 -3.47 19.49 -9.32
N PHE A 181 -3.78 18.92 -10.49
CA PHE A 181 -2.98 19.05 -11.70
C PHE A 181 -1.55 18.49 -11.61
N LEU A 182 -1.32 17.49 -10.75
CA LEU A 182 -0.06 16.74 -10.72
C LEU A 182 0.27 16.21 -12.13
N GLY A 183 1.48 16.51 -12.62
CA GLY A 183 1.94 16.07 -13.94
C GLY A 183 1.18 16.69 -15.11
N GLN A 184 0.56 17.87 -14.95
CA GLN A 184 -0.10 18.56 -16.05
C GLN A 184 0.90 18.79 -17.21
N ALA A 185 0.48 18.49 -18.44
CA ALA A 185 1.28 18.62 -19.65
C ALA A 185 2.63 17.89 -19.61
N MET A 186 2.76 16.84 -18.79
CA MET A 186 3.98 16.04 -18.65
C MET A 186 4.35 15.36 -19.98
N GLN A 187 5.63 15.43 -20.34
CA GLN A 187 6.22 14.95 -21.59
C GLN A 187 7.19 13.78 -21.36
N GLY A 188 7.54 13.48 -20.10
CA GLY A 188 8.44 12.39 -19.72
C GLY A 188 8.79 12.45 -18.23
N GLY A 189 9.59 11.48 -17.76
CA GLY A 189 9.94 11.32 -16.34
C GLY A 189 8.99 10.41 -15.56
N GLU A 190 9.25 10.26 -14.25
CA GLU A 190 8.44 9.45 -13.34
C GLU A 190 8.10 10.22 -12.05
N ILE A 191 6.84 10.14 -11.62
CA ILE A 191 6.36 10.74 -10.36
C ILE A 191 5.74 9.64 -9.49
N LEU A 192 6.13 9.56 -8.22
CA LEU A 192 5.52 8.70 -7.21
C LEU A 192 4.95 9.55 -6.07
N VAL A 193 3.68 9.35 -5.75
CA VAL A 193 2.99 9.93 -4.59
C VAL A 193 2.55 8.81 -3.66
N GLN A 194 2.99 8.83 -2.41
CA GLN A 194 2.60 7.84 -1.41
C GLN A 194 1.24 8.17 -0.79
N GLY A 195 0.93 9.45 -0.59
CA GLY A 195 -0.37 9.93 -0.11
C GLY A 195 -1.43 10.07 -1.22
N ASP A 196 -2.37 10.96 -0.97
CA ASP A 196 -3.51 11.22 -1.84
C ASP A 196 -3.16 12.20 -2.96
N CYS A 197 -3.97 12.20 -4.02
CA CYS A 197 -3.82 13.15 -5.13
C CYS A 197 -5.13 13.87 -5.42
N GLY A 198 -5.01 15.18 -5.67
CA GLY A 198 -6.10 16.04 -6.12
C GLY A 198 -6.64 15.70 -7.51
N LEU A 199 -7.48 16.58 -8.03
CA LEU A 199 -8.16 16.43 -9.32
C LEU A 199 -7.24 16.69 -10.50
N ARG A 200 -7.65 16.21 -11.69
CA ARG A 200 -7.00 16.50 -12.97
C ARG A 200 -5.54 16.02 -13.05
N LEU A 201 -5.25 14.92 -12.36
CA LEU A 201 -4.02 14.15 -12.48
C LEU A 201 -3.70 13.87 -13.96
N GLY A 202 -2.51 14.28 -14.41
CA GLY A 202 -2.04 14.05 -15.78
C GLY A 202 -2.78 14.83 -16.88
N ALA A 203 -3.47 15.94 -16.55
CA ALA A 203 -4.12 16.83 -17.52
C ALA A 203 -3.21 17.21 -18.69
N GLY A 204 -3.55 16.81 -19.91
CA GLY A 204 -2.74 17.09 -21.10
C GLY A 204 -1.39 16.38 -21.16
N MET A 205 -1.20 15.29 -20.41
CA MET A 205 0.03 14.49 -20.43
C MET A 205 0.27 13.86 -21.81
N LYS A 206 1.50 13.99 -22.33
CA LYS A 206 1.96 13.41 -23.59
C LYS A 206 2.75 12.11 -23.39
N ALA A 207 3.58 12.05 -22.35
CA ALA A 207 4.34 10.86 -21.98
C ALA A 207 4.76 10.93 -20.51
N GLY A 208 5.44 9.88 -20.02
CA GLY A 208 5.90 9.77 -18.63
C GLY A 208 5.09 8.75 -17.83
N ARG A 209 5.42 8.64 -16.54
CA ARG A 209 4.73 7.74 -15.61
C ARG A 209 4.35 8.47 -14.32
N ILE A 210 3.12 8.32 -13.88
CA ILE A 210 2.68 8.78 -12.55
C ILE A 210 2.15 7.59 -11.76
N ILE A 211 2.59 7.43 -10.52
CA ILE A 211 2.18 6.35 -9.62
C ILE A 211 1.62 6.99 -8.34
N VAL A 212 0.39 6.65 -7.96
CA VAL A 212 -0.26 7.15 -6.74
C VAL A 212 -0.63 5.96 -5.86
N LEU A 213 -0.11 5.94 -4.62
CA LEU A 213 -0.39 4.87 -3.66
C LEU A 213 -1.62 5.15 -2.80
N GLY A 214 -1.97 6.42 -2.59
CA GLY A 214 -3.20 6.83 -1.90
C GLY A 214 -4.41 6.97 -2.82
N ARG A 215 -5.40 7.71 -2.35
CA ARG A 215 -6.67 7.94 -3.03
C ARG A 215 -6.57 9.11 -4.01
N VAL A 216 -7.16 8.94 -5.19
CA VAL A 216 -7.37 9.99 -6.18
C VAL A 216 -8.83 10.42 -6.15
N ALA A 217 -9.07 11.72 -6.01
CA ALA A 217 -10.43 12.26 -5.90
C ALA A 217 -11.31 11.92 -7.13
N GLY A 218 -10.73 11.97 -8.33
CA GLY A 218 -11.40 11.62 -9.57
C GLY A 218 -10.44 11.70 -10.76
N LEU A 219 -10.80 11.00 -11.84
CA LEU A 219 -10.05 11.02 -13.09
C LEU A 219 -10.75 11.86 -14.15
N MET A 220 -9.98 12.34 -15.11
CA MET A 220 -10.54 13.01 -16.27
C MET A 220 -11.12 11.96 -17.24
N PRO A 221 -12.23 12.28 -17.93
CA PRO A 221 -12.80 11.40 -18.95
C PRO A 221 -11.88 11.10 -20.15
N THR A 222 -10.82 11.88 -20.33
CA THR A 222 -9.87 11.76 -21.44
C THR A 222 -8.72 10.78 -21.17
N LEU A 223 -8.73 10.13 -19.99
CA LEU A 223 -7.84 9.02 -19.66
C LEU A 223 -8.54 7.69 -19.93
N THR A 224 -7.88 6.81 -20.66
CA THR A 224 -8.43 5.50 -21.05
C THR A 224 -7.91 4.42 -20.10
N TYR A 225 -8.83 3.70 -19.45
CA TYR A 225 -8.48 2.52 -18.69
C TYR A 225 -7.78 1.47 -19.58
N SER A 226 -6.70 0.87 -19.10
CA SER A 226 -5.90 -0.08 -19.86
C SER A 226 -5.95 -1.49 -19.29
N GLU A 227 -5.57 -1.67 -18.02
CA GLU A 227 -5.42 -3.00 -17.39
C GLU A 227 -5.26 -2.88 -15.87
N VAL A 228 -5.41 -3.99 -15.16
CA VAL A 228 -4.90 -4.18 -13.79
C VAL A 228 -3.48 -4.75 -13.86
N ARG A 229 -2.55 -4.19 -13.07
CA ARG A 229 -1.21 -4.77 -12.89
C ARG A 229 -0.92 -5.05 -11.42
N GLU A 230 -0.35 -6.20 -11.12
CA GLU A 230 0.01 -6.61 -9.75
C GLU A 230 1.28 -5.94 -9.19
N LYS A 231 1.97 -5.15 -10.02
CA LYS A 231 3.21 -4.47 -9.65
C LYS A 231 3.46 -3.25 -10.51
N ALA A 232 4.17 -2.28 -9.94
CA ALA A 232 4.74 -1.14 -10.63
C ALA A 232 6.23 -1.01 -10.31
N LYS A 233 6.93 -0.14 -11.05
CA LYS A 233 8.33 0.20 -10.80
C LYS A 233 8.49 1.71 -10.82
N PHE A 234 9.21 2.25 -9.84
CA PHE A 234 9.57 3.66 -9.76
C PHE A 234 11.07 3.77 -9.52
N ALA A 235 11.81 4.47 -10.39
CA ALA A 235 13.25 4.74 -10.18
C ALA A 235 14.10 3.51 -9.80
N GLY A 236 13.77 2.31 -10.31
CA GLY A 236 14.45 1.06 -9.93
C GLY A 236 13.70 0.18 -8.92
N GLU A 237 12.97 0.80 -8.00
CA GLU A 237 12.25 0.16 -6.90
C GLU A 237 10.98 -0.57 -7.37
N LYS A 238 10.74 -1.77 -6.85
CA LYS A 238 9.55 -2.58 -7.16
C LYS A 238 8.45 -2.33 -6.14
N LEU A 239 7.30 -1.88 -6.62
CA LEU A 239 6.08 -1.71 -5.82
C LEU A 239 5.19 -2.94 -6.02
N ARG A 240 4.98 -3.74 -4.97
CA ARG A 240 4.25 -5.02 -5.02
C ARG A 240 2.83 -4.85 -4.46
N GLN A 241 1.93 -4.33 -5.28
CA GLN A 241 0.50 -4.22 -5.01
C GLN A 241 -0.27 -4.07 -6.33
N ALA A 242 -1.58 -4.30 -6.32
CA ALA A 242 -2.40 -4.13 -7.51
C ALA A 242 -2.64 -2.65 -7.86
N PHE A 243 -2.57 -2.32 -9.14
CA PHE A 243 -2.79 -0.99 -9.70
C PHE A 243 -3.82 -1.02 -10.83
N TYR A 244 -4.74 -0.06 -10.83
CA TYR A 244 -5.44 0.33 -12.05
C TYR A 244 -4.50 1.15 -12.92
N VAL A 245 -4.36 0.78 -14.19
CA VAL A 245 -3.50 1.49 -15.13
C VAL A 245 -4.34 2.19 -16.17
N TYR A 246 -4.07 3.49 -16.34
CA TYR A 246 -4.69 4.34 -17.34
C TYR A 246 -3.61 4.84 -18.32
N THR A 247 -4.02 5.06 -19.55
CA THR A 247 -3.19 5.65 -20.61
C THR A 247 -3.87 6.90 -21.16
N GLY A 248 -3.08 7.94 -21.40
CA GLY A 248 -3.56 9.20 -21.98
C GLY A 248 -2.55 10.33 -21.79
N ASP A 249 -2.91 11.59 -22.00
CA ASP A 249 -4.25 12.13 -22.29
C ASP A 249 -4.62 11.96 -23.78
N VAL A 250 -5.81 11.41 -24.07
CA VAL A 250 -6.25 11.13 -25.46
C VAL A 250 -6.35 12.40 -26.30
N LEU A 251 -6.71 13.55 -25.72
CA LEU A 251 -6.80 14.82 -26.46
C LEU A 251 -5.44 15.27 -27.00
N GLU A 252 -4.36 14.90 -26.30
CA GLU A 252 -2.98 15.21 -26.68
C GLU A 252 -2.33 14.10 -27.52
N LYS A 253 -3.08 13.02 -27.82
CA LYS A 253 -2.53 11.76 -28.37
C LYS A 253 -1.38 11.22 -27.50
N GLY A 254 -1.51 11.42 -26.18
CA GLY A 254 -0.50 11.07 -25.20
C GLY A 254 -0.42 9.55 -24.94
N SER A 255 0.79 9.08 -24.67
CA SER A 255 1.10 7.70 -24.25
C SER A 255 1.52 7.62 -22.78
N GLY A 256 1.23 8.66 -22.00
CA GLY A 256 1.53 8.71 -20.57
C GLY A 256 0.78 7.62 -19.81
N ARG A 257 1.42 7.05 -18.78
CA ARG A 257 0.83 5.97 -17.97
C ARG A 257 0.62 6.41 -16.53
N ILE A 258 -0.60 6.25 -16.03
CA ILE A 258 -0.97 6.54 -14.65
C ILE A 258 -1.30 5.22 -13.95
N PHE A 259 -0.63 4.94 -12.84
CA PHE A 259 -0.80 3.76 -12.00
C PHE A 259 -1.44 4.20 -10.68
N LEU A 260 -2.65 3.72 -10.41
CA LEU A 260 -3.39 4.05 -9.18
C LEU A 260 -3.51 2.80 -8.33
N ALA A 261 -3.11 2.87 -7.06
CA ALA A 261 -3.33 1.77 -6.12
C ALA A 261 -4.79 1.33 -6.14
N ARG A 262 -5.05 0.05 -6.40
CA ARG A 262 -6.40 -0.47 -6.64
C ARG A 262 -7.32 -0.27 -5.44
N CYS A 263 -6.90 -0.65 -4.24
CA CYS A 263 -7.78 -0.67 -3.07
C CYS A 263 -8.20 0.73 -2.58
N PRO A 264 -7.31 1.74 -2.44
CA PRO A 264 -7.71 3.11 -2.13
C PRO A 264 -8.59 3.76 -3.20
N ASN A 265 -8.53 3.25 -4.43
CA ASN A 265 -9.25 3.78 -5.60
C ASN A 265 -10.39 2.88 -6.08
N ARG A 266 -10.95 2.05 -5.18
CA ARG A 266 -12.11 1.20 -5.46
C ARG A 266 -13.35 1.95 -5.93
N HIS A 267 -13.45 3.26 -5.72
CA HIS A 267 -14.55 4.09 -6.22
C HIS A 267 -14.46 4.34 -7.73
N LEU A 268 -13.29 4.16 -8.35
CA LEU A 268 -13.11 4.29 -9.79
C LEU A 268 -13.52 3.03 -10.55
N ASN A 269 -13.33 1.86 -9.92
CA ASN A 269 -13.78 0.53 -10.33
C ASN A 269 -14.00 0.30 -11.85
N PRO A 270 -12.98 0.46 -12.70
CA PRO A 270 -13.14 0.30 -14.13
C PRO A 270 -13.48 -1.15 -14.55
N GLU A 271 -13.21 -2.13 -13.68
CA GLU A 271 -13.43 -3.55 -13.92
C GLU A 271 -14.83 -4.06 -13.53
N GLY A 272 -15.68 -3.21 -12.94
CA GLY A 272 -17.02 -3.59 -12.50
C GLY A 272 -17.01 -4.59 -11.33
N GLU A 273 -16.00 -4.53 -10.47
CA GLU A 273 -15.86 -5.39 -9.31
C GLU A 273 -16.89 -5.05 -8.22
N VAL A 274 -17.32 -6.05 -7.45
CA VAL A 274 -18.21 -5.86 -6.31
C VAL A 274 -17.39 -6.03 -5.03
N PHE A 275 -16.79 -4.93 -4.57
CA PHE A 275 -16.01 -4.92 -3.34
C PHE A 275 -16.89 -5.16 -2.11
N PRO A 276 -16.42 -5.95 -1.12
CA PRO A 276 -17.11 -6.03 0.17
C PRO A 276 -17.12 -4.66 0.86
N ASP A 277 -18.23 -4.36 1.53
CA ASP A 277 -18.34 -3.21 2.41
C ASP A 277 -17.29 -3.37 3.55
N PRO A 278 -16.46 -2.35 3.84
CA PRO A 278 -15.52 -2.38 4.98
C PRO A 278 -16.13 -2.74 6.34
N GLU A 279 -17.43 -2.51 6.52
CA GLU A 279 -18.13 -2.77 7.77
C GLU A 279 -18.63 -4.23 7.88
N VAL A 280 -18.63 -4.98 6.78
CA VAL A 280 -18.91 -6.42 6.81
C VAL A 280 -17.74 -7.13 7.47
N SER A 281 -18.01 -7.82 8.58
CA SER A 281 -17.02 -8.65 9.27
C SER A 281 -17.34 -10.13 9.13
N VAL A 282 -16.38 -10.89 8.61
CA VAL A 282 -16.47 -12.35 8.48
C VAL A 282 -16.21 -13.05 9.81
N ASN A 283 -15.40 -12.43 10.69
CA ASN A 283 -15.17 -12.95 12.04
C ASN A 283 -16.40 -12.79 12.92
N LEU A 284 -17.08 -11.65 12.91
CA LEU A 284 -18.27 -11.46 13.74
C LEU A 284 -19.44 -12.37 13.32
N GLN A 285 -19.57 -12.65 12.01
CA GLN A 285 -20.57 -13.60 11.50
C GLN A 285 -20.25 -15.03 11.92
N ALA A 286 -19.00 -15.49 11.73
CA ALA A 286 -18.59 -16.82 12.15
C ALA A 286 -18.56 -16.99 13.68
N ALA A 287 -18.30 -15.93 14.44
CA ALA A 287 -18.30 -15.97 15.90
C ALA A 287 -19.67 -16.37 16.45
N ARG A 288 -20.76 -15.90 15.83
CA ARG A 288 -22.12 -16.31 16.22
C ARG A 288 -22.32 -17.82 16.05
N LEU A 289 -21.81 -18.39 14.97
CA LEU A 289 -21.88 -19.83 14.71
C LEU A 289 -21.01 -20.62 15.69
N ALA A 290 -19.79 -20.15 15.96
CA ALA A 290 -18.90 -20.78 16.94
C ALA A 290 -19.49 -20.72 18.36
N GLU A 291 -20.10 -19.60 18.74
CA GLU A 291 -20.79 -19.42 20.02
C GLU A 291 -22.04 -20.30 20.14
N GLU A 292 -22.81 -20.48 19.05
CA GLU A 292 -23.95 -21.41 19.00
C GLU A 292 -23.49 -22.85 19.26
N VAL A 293 -22.43 -23.31 18.57
CA VAL A 293 -21.87 -24.64 18.76
C VAL A 293 -21.32 -24.80 20.18
N ALA A 294 -20.59 -23.81 20.68
CA ALA A 294 -20.01 -23.84 22.02
C ALA A 294 -21.07 -23.80 23.13
N GLY A 295 -22.21 -23.15 22.90
CA GLY A 295 -23.33 -23.06 23.83
C GLY A 295 -24.21 -24.31 23.88
N ASN A 296 -24.14 -25.19 22.87
CA ASN A 296 -24.90 -26.43 22.82
C ASN A 296 -24.09 -27.61 22.24
N PRO A 297 -22.94 -27.98 22.84
CA PRO A 297 -22.00 -28.91 22.23
C PRO A 297 -22.58 -30.31 22.01
N GLU A 298 -23.50 -30.76 22.87
CA GLU A 298 -24.14 -32.08 22.77
C GLU A 298 -24.91 -32.26 21.44
N ALA A 299 -25.59 -31.22 20.96
CA ALA A 299 -26.34 -31.26 19.70
C ALA A 299 -25.44 -31.45 18.46
N TYR A 300 -24.16 -31.09 18.58
CA TYR A 300 -23.15 -31.21 17.53
C TYR A 300 -22.24 -32.42 17.73
N GLY A 301 -22.35 -33.15 18.85
CA GLY A 301 -21.35 -34.16 19.22
C GLY A 301 -19.96 -33.55 19.43
N ALA A 302 -19.92 -32.30 19.90
CA ALA A 302 -18.71 -31.51 20.10
C ALA A 302 -18.21 -31.61 21.55
N ARG A 303 -16.94 -31.25 21.77
CA ARG A 303 -16.39 -30.96 23.09
C ARG A 303 -15.80 -29.55 23.10
N VAL A 304 -16.03 -28.81 24.17
CA VAL A 304 -15.52 -27.44 24.33
C VAL A 304 -14.57 -27.39 25.51
N GLU A 305 -13.43 -26.74 25.36
CA GLU A 305 -12.49 -26.47 26.44
C GLU A 305 -11.84 -25.10 26.34
N LYS A 306 -11.22 -24.65 27.44
CA LYS A 306 -10.49 -23.39 27.50
C LYS A 306 -8.99 -23.66 27.52
N VAL A 307 -8.26 -23.06 26.58
CA VAL A 307 -6.80 -23.16 26.49
C VAL A 307 -6.26 -21.74 26.36
N ALA A 308 -5.40 -21.33 27.31
CA ALA A 308 -4.85 -19.97 27.37
C ALA A 308 -5.91 -18.84 27.23
N GLY A 309 -7.16 -19.07 27.69
CA GLY A 309 -8.28 -18.13 27.58
C GLY A 309 -9.19 -18.33 26.36
N ALA A 310 -8.66 -18.89 25.27
CA ALA A 310 -9.42 -19.16 24.04
C ALA A 310 -10.41 -20.30 24.19
N THR A 311 -11.49 -20.24 23.41
CA THR A 311 -12.49 -21.31 23.29
C THR A 311 -12.04 -22.30 22.22
N ILE A 312 -11.73 -23.52 22.62
CA ILE A 312 -11.42 -24.62 21.71
C ILE A 312 -12.68 -25.47 21.54
N ILE A 313 -13.11 -25.66 20.29
CA ILE A 313 -14.27 -26.47 19.90
C ILE A 313 -13.75 -27.68 19.12
N ASP A 314 -13.63 -28.82 19.81
CA ASP A 314 -13.29 -30.10 19.21
C ASP A 314 -14.52 -30.67 18.49
N LEU A 315 -14.43 -30.74 17.16
CA LEU A 315 -15.46 -31.28 16.28
C LEU A 315 -15.01 -32.56 15.57
N GLY A 316 -13.92 -33.20 15.98
CA GLY A 316 -13.49 -34.42 15.29
C GLY A 316 -12.06 -34.85 15.53
N VAL A 317 -11.39 -34.33 16.55
CA VAL A 317 -10.09 -34.80 17.02
C VAL A 317 -10.28 -35.93 18.04
N ASN A 318 -11.03 -35.67 19.11
CA ASN A 318 -11.26 -36.64 20.19
C ASN A 318 -12.74 -37.03 20.35
N VAL A 319 -13.61 -36.56 19.47
CA VAL A 319 -15.06 -36.75 19.56
C VAL A 319 -15.65 -37.38 18.30
N LYS A 320 -16.88 -37.88 18.39
CA LYS A 320 -17.67 -38.35 17.25
C LYS A 320 -18.73 -37.29 16.91
N PRO A 321 -18.46 -36.40 15.95
CA PRO A 321 -19.36 -35.29 15.63
C PRO A 321 -20.63 -35.76 14.92
N SER A 322 -21.67 -34.92 14.97
CA SER A 322 -22.89 -35.10 14.16
C SER A 322 -22.77 -34.45 12.79
N GLY A 323 -23.68 -34.75 11.85
CA GLY A 323 -23.74 -34.05 10.56
C GLY A 323 -23.93 -32.53 10.70
N LYS A 324 -24.63 -32.10 11.76
CA LYS A 324 -24.78 -30.67 12.09
C LYS A 324 -23.45 -29.99 12.37
N ALA A 325 -22.49 -30.70 12.99
CA ALA A 325 -21.15 -30.17 13.20
C ALA A 325 -20.41 -29.96 11.89
N GLY A 326 -20.60 -30.87 10.92
CA GLY A 326 -20.04 -30.75 9.58
C GLY A 326 -20.58 -29.51 8.85
N GLU A 327 -21.91 -29.33 8.85
CA GLU A 327 -22.52 -28.12 8.28
C GLU A 327 -22.06 -26.84 8.98
N ALA A 328 -21.96 -26.84 10.31
CA ALA A 328 -21.50 -25.69 11.09
C ALA A 328 -20.04 -25.36 10.78
N ALA A 329 -19.15 -26.36 10.71
CA ALA A 329 -17.76 -26.18 10.35
C ALA A 329 -17.62 -25.57 8.95
N THR A 330 -18.37 -26.07 7.96
CA THR A 330 -18.39 -25.51 6.59
C THR A 330 -18.82 -24.03 6.60
N LYS A 331 -19.90 -23.69 7.32
CA LYS A 331 -20.37 -22.30 7.45
C LYS A 331 -19.34 -21.40 8.15
N ILE A 332 -18.67 -21.90 9.19
CA ILE A 332 -17.61 -21.18 9.91
C ILE A 332 -16.43 -20.91 8.98
N CYS A 333 -15.97 -21.89 8.22
CA CYS A 333 -14.89 -21.72 7.24
C CYS A 333 -15.26 -20.63 6.22
N LEU A 334 -16.50 -20.60 5.73
CA LEU A 334 -17.02 -19.60 4.79
C LEU A 334 -17.41 -18.25 5.42
N GLY A 335 -17.08 -18.03 6.70
CA GLY A 335 -17.32 -16.75 7.38
C GLY A 335 -18.80 -16.44 7.60
N GLY A 336 -19.68 -17.45 7.58
CA GLY A 336 -21.12 -17.30 7.72
C GLY A 336 -21.87 -16.79 6.48
N MET A 337 -21.18 -16.58 5.35
CA MET A 337 -21.76 -16.00 4.13
C MET A 337 -22.28 -17.06 3.14
N VAL A 338 -22.80 -18.17 3.66
CA VAL A 338 -23.20 -19.32 2.85
C VAL A 338 -24.48 -19.97 3.36
N GLU A 339 -25.33 -20.41 2.43
CA GLU A 339 -26.37 -21.39 2.67
C GLU A 339 -25.80 -22.80 2.39
N VAL A 340 -25.87 -23.69 3.38
CA VAL A 340 -25.42 -25.10 3.25
C VAL A 340 -26.60 -26.02 3.48
N SER A 341 -26.75 -27.04 2.64
CA SER A 341 -27.70 -28.14 2.82
C SER A 341 -27.04 -29.48 2.46
N VAL A 342 -27.59 -30.58 2.99
CA VAL A 342 -27.14 -31.94 2.68
C VAL A 342 -28.34 -32.77 2.27
N GLU A 343 -28.25 -33.41 1.11
CA GLU A 343 -29.30 -34.26 0.54
C GLU A 343 -28.71 -35.56 0.03
N GLU A 344 -29.39 -36.68 0.24
CA GLU A 344 -29.01 -37.95 -0.38
C GLU A 344 -29.36 -37.91 -1.87
N ARG A 345 -28.38 -38.24 -2.74
CA ARG A 345 -28.58 -38.28 -4.19
C ARG A 345 -28.14 -39.62 -4.77
N ASP A 346 -28.92 -40.11 -5.71
CA ASP A 346 -28.56 -41.25 -6.55
C ASP A 346 -27.58 -40.78 -7.65
N LEU A 347 -26.37 -41.33 -7.63
CA LEU A 347 -25.31 -41.03 -8.60
C LEU A 347 -25.26 -42.06 -9.75
N GLY A 348 -26.24 -42.97 -9.82
CA GLY A 348 -26.31 -44.04 -10.80
C GLY A 348 -25.66 -45.33 -10.32
N GLY A 349 -26.05 -46.46 -10.92
CA GLY A 349 -25.52 -47.79 -10.57
C GLY A 349 -25.88 -48.29 -9.17
N GLY A 350 -26.90 -47.71 -8.53
CA GLY A 350 -27.30 -48.02 -7.16
C GLY A 350 -26.47 -47.33 -6.07
N LEU A 351 -25.52 -46.46 -6.44
CA LEU A 351 -24.72 -45.69 -5.51
C LEU A 351 -25.48 -44.44 -5.05
N ARG A 352 -25.85 -44.40 -3.78
CA ARG A 352 -26.43 -43.21 -3.13
C ARG A 352 -25.47 -42.64 -2.12
N LEU A 353 -25.20 -41.35 -2.22
CA LEU A 353 -24.31 -40.64 -1.31
C LEU A 353 -24.98 -39.36 -0.79
N PRO A 354 -24.69 -38.95 0.45
CA PRO A 354 -25.01 -37.62 0.93
C PRO A 354 -24.19 -36.59 0.14
N ILE A 355 -24.88 -35.60 -0.43
CA ILE A 355 -24.30 -34.52 -1.22
C ILE A 355 -24.46 -33.23 -0.43
N LEU A 356 -23.34 -32.59 -0.12
CA LEU A 356 -23.32 -31.24 0.42
C LEU A 356 -23.50 -30.25 -0.73
N GLN A 357 -24.40 -29.29 -0.55
CA GLN A 357 -24.63 -28.18 -1.46
C GLN A 357 -24.27 -26.88 -0.74
N GLU A 358 -23.60 -25.98 -1.45
CA GLU A 358 -23.29 -24.65 -0.97
C GLU A 358 -23.76 -23.57 -1.93
N LYS A 359 -24.26 -22.48 -1.36
CA LYS A 359 -24.82 -21.34 -2.07
C LYS A 359 -24.34 -20.04 -1.44
N ILE A 360 -23.55 -19.29 -2.20
CA ILE A 360 -22.98 -18.02 -1.80
C ILE A 360 -23.54 -16.93 -2.71
N THR A 361 -24.42 -16.08 -2.17
CA THR A 361 -25.11 -15.03 -2.92
C THR A 361 -24.59 -13.62 -2.62
N GLY A 362 -23.60 -13.49 -1.72
CA GLY A 362 -22.94 -12.24 -1.36
C GLY A 362 -21.43 -12.43 -1.21
N HIS A 363 -20.66 -11.69 -2.01
CA HIS A 363 -19.18 -11.70 -2.02
C HIS A 363 -18.51 -13.09 -2.01
N PRO A 364 -18.78 -13.98 -3.00
CA PRO A 364 -18.13 -15.29 -3.11
C PRO A 364 -16.61 -15.29 -2.97
N GLY A 365 -15.91 -14.29 -3.53
CA GLY A 365 -14.45 -14.18 -3.39
C GLY A 365 -13.99 -13.98 -1.94
N LEU A 366 -14.77 -13.25 -1.13
CA LEU A 366 -14.48 -13.04 0.29
C LEU A 366 -14.76 -14.30 1.10
N ALA A 367 -15.92 -14.92 0.90
CA ALA A 367 -16.31 -16.15 1.60
C ALA A 367 -15.30 -17.28 1.36
N THR A 368 -14.94 -17.50 0.10
CA THR A 368 -14.03 -18.58 -0.28
C THR A 368 -12.57 -18.22 -0.01
N LEU A 369 -11.98 -17.27 -0.75
CA LEU A 369 -10.55 -16.99 -0.64
C LEU A 369 -10.20 -16.24 0.66
N GLY A 370 -11.03 -15.29 1.05
CA GLY A 370 -10.79 -14.43 2.22
C GLY A 370 -11.04 -15.11 3.55
N SER A 371 -11.87 -16.17 3.58
CA SER A 371 -12.18 -16.94 4.77
C SER A 371 -11.82 -18.42 4.57
N GLN A 372 -12.57 -19.16 3.75
CA GLN A 372 -12.51 -20.63 3.68
C GLN A 372 -11.15 -21.21 3.29
N PHE A 373 -10.45 -20.59 2.35
CA PHE A 373 -9.18 -21.08 1.81
C PHE A 373 -8.19 -21.44 2.93
N ALA A 374 -7.60 -22.63 2.84
CA ALA A 374 -6.62 -23.14 3.80
C ALA A 374 -5.25 -22.46 3.59
N GLY A 375 -5.16 -21.17 3.89
CA GLY A 375 -4.03 -20.32 3.54
C GLY A 375 -3.04 -20.03 4.65
N TRP A 376 -3.28 -20.51 5.88
CA TRP A 376 -2.44 -20.21 7.04
C TRP A 376 -1.85 -21.49 7.62
N ALA A 377 -0.59 -21.76 7.29
CA ALA A 377 0.17 -22.82 7.96
C ALA A 377 0.57 -22.34 9.37
N ILE A 378 -0.03 -22.93 10.39
CA ILE A 378 0.33 -22.67 11.79
C ILE A 378 1.39 -23.70 12.17
N ASN A 379 2.63 -23.24 12.31
CA ASN A 379 3.76 -24.08 12.67
C ASN A 379 4.44 -23.48 13.92
N VAL A 380 4.09 -24.01 15.09
CA VAL A 380 4.53 -23.49 16.38
C VAL A 380 4.99 -24.66 17.25
N LYS A 381 6.30 -24.72 17.51
CA LYS A 381 6.95 -25.82 18.26
C LYS A 381 6.60 -27.19 17.68
N ASP A 382 5.86 -28.01 18.41
CA ASP A 382 5.43 -29.37 18.07
C ASP A 382 3.99 -29.43 17.51
N TYR A 383 3.36 -28.28 17.29
CA TYR A 383 2.03 -28.16 16.73
C TYR A 383 2.07 -27.68 15.27
N PHE A 384 1.37 -28.42 14.41
CA PHE A 384 1.15 -28.07 13.01
C PHE A 384 -0.35 -28.22 12.67
N ALA A 385 -0.90 -27.21 12.00
CA ALA A 385 -2.26 -27.25 11.47
C ALA A 385 -2.40 -26.33 10.25
N MET A 386 -3.32 -26.70 9.35
CA MET A 386 -3.76 -25.78 8.31
C MET A 386 -4.97 -24.99 8.80
N GLY A 387 -4.77 -23.67 8.93
CA GLY A 387 -5.79 -22.71 9.32
C GLY A 387 -6.64 -22.27 8.13
N SER A 388 -7.95 -22.46 8.28
CA SER A 388 -9.01 -21.97 7.39
C SER A 388 -9.95 -21.06 8.18
N GLY A 389 -10.66 -20.16 7.52
CA GLY A 389 -11.68 -19.32 8.16
C GLY A 389 -11.25 -17.86 8.40
N PRO A 390 -12.14 -17.09 9.03
CA PRO A 390 -12.15 -15.63 8.94
C PRO A 390 -11.01 -14.95 9.71
N ALA A 391 -10.42 -15.59 10.71
CA ALA A 391 -9.27 -15.04 11.45
C ALA A 391 -8.08 -14.72 10.52
N ARG A 392 -7.97 -15.42 9.38
CA ARG A 392 -6.99 -15.11 8.33
C ARG A 392 -7.11 -13.68 7.80
N ALA A 393 -8.31 -13.10 7.81
CA ALA A 393 -8.57 -11.74 7.34
C ALA A 393 -8.15 -10.64 8.31
N LEU A 394 -7.90 -11.00 9.58
CA LEU A 394 -7.26 -10.12 10.56
C LEU A 394 -5.73 -10.21 10.43
N ALA A 395 -5.20 -11.44 10.37
CA ALA A 395 -3.77 -11.73 10.29
C ALA A 395 -3.17 -11.56 8.87
N LEU A 396 -4.02 -11.33 7.86
CA LEU A 396 -3.69 -11.23 6.45
C LEU A 396 -2.88 -12.42 5.91
N GLN A 397 -3.38 -13.65 6.15
CA GLN A 397 -2.68 -14.89 5.78
C GLN A 397 -3.32 -15.61 4.58
N PRO A 398 -2.71 -15.64 3.38
CA PRO A 398 -1.56 -14.85 2.93
C PRO A 398 -2.00 -13.46 2.43
N LYS A 399 -1.11 -12.47 2.59
CA LYS A 399 -1.39 -11.05 2.29
C LYS A 399 -1.91 -10.81 0.87
N ARG A 400 -1.39 -11.57 -0.10
CA ARG A 400 -1.75 -11.46 -1.53
C ARG A 400 -3.26 -11.65 -1.79
N ILE A 401 -3.94 -12.49 -1.02
CA ILE A 401 -5.39 -12.73 -1.19
C ILE A 401 -6.16 -11.47 -0.79
N TYR A 402 -5.79 -10.87 0.34
CA TYR A 402 -6.44 -9.67 0.87
C TYR A 402 -6.15 -8.42 0.02
N GLU A 403 -4.97 -8.35 -0.60
CA GLU A 403 -4.67 -7.36 -1.64
C GLU A 403 -5.54 -7.55 -2.89
N LYS A 404 -5.77 -8.80 -3.33
CA LYS A 404 -6.67 -9.10 -4.46
C LYS A 404 -8.14 -8.78 -4.15
N LEU A 405 -8.59 -9.02 -2.92
CA LEU A 405 -9.96 -8.75 -2.47
C LEU A 405 -10.18 -7.29 -2.06
N CYS A 406 -9.11 -6.54 -1.80
CA CYS A 406 -9.16 -5.22 -1.19
C CYS A 406 -9.97 -5.21 0.12
N TYR A 407 -9.72 -6.21 0.97
CA TYR A 407 -10.45 -6.43 2.22
C TYR A 407 -9.49 -6.73 3.37
N ARG A 408 -9.79 -6.15 4.53
CA ARG A 408 -9.21 -6.51 5.82
C ARG A 408 -10.34 -6.45 6.83
N ASP A 409 -10.49 -7.50 7.61
CA ASP A 409 -11.55 -7.54 8.61
C ASP A 409 -11.24 -6.57 9.76
N LYS A 410 -12.28 -6.06 10.41
CA LYS A 410 -12.22 -5.24 11.61
C LYS A 410 -13.14 -5.87 12.65
N ALA A 411 -12.56 -6.70 13.51
CA ALA A 411 -13.28 -7.38 14.58
C ALA A 411 -12.42 -7.48 15.83
N ASP A 412 -13.07 -7.50 16.99
CA ASP A 412 -12.48 -7.78 18.29
C ASP A 412 -12.50 -9.28 18.64
N LYS A 413 -13.15 -10.09 17.80
CA LYS A 413 -13.20 -11.56 17.86
C LYS A 413 -12.48 -12.16 16.67
N ALA A 414 -11.90 -13.34 16.86
CA ALA A 414 -11.31 -14.13 15.79
C ALA A 414 -11.85 -15.57 15.82
N VAL A 415 -12.16 -16.11 14.64
CA VAL A 415 -12.57 -17.51 14.49
C VAL A 415 -11.70 -18.20 13.45
N LEU A 416 -11.12 -19.34 13.81
CA LEU A 416 -10.28 -20.12 12.91
C LEU A 416 -10.64 -21.60 13.01
N PHE A 417 -10.78 -22.25 11.86
CA PHE A 417 -10.87 -23.69 11.73
C PHE A 417 -9.47 -24.27 11.52
N LEU A 418 -9.11 -25.26 12.31
CA LEU A 418 -7.83 -25.96 12.31
C LEU A 418 -8.05 -27.38 11.81
N GLU A 419 -7.55 -27.65 10.61
CA GLU A 419 -7.44 -29.02 10.12
C GLU A 419 -6.19 -29.66 10.74
N ALA A 420 -6.40 -30.54 11.74
CA ALA A 420 -5.34 -31.13 12.54
C ALA A 420 -5.79 -32.41 13.27
N ASP A 421 -4.84 -33.31 13.53
CA ASP A 421 -5.06 -34.55 14.29
C ASP A 421 -4.91 -34.37 15.81
N ARG A 422 -4.59 -33.15 16.27
CA ARG A 422 -4.44 -32.79 17.68
C ARG A 422 -5.02 -31.40 17.94
N LEU A 423 -5.49 -31.16 19.16
CA LEU A 423 -5.95 -29.84 19.59
C LEU A 423 -4.77 -28.86 19.73
N PRO A 424 -4.99 -27.55 19.52
CA PRO A 424 -3.93 -26.54 19.60
C PRO A 424 -3.33 -26.42 21.00
N THR A 425 -2.02 -26.25 21.05
CA THR A 425 -1.28 -25.97 22.30
C THR A 425 -1.47 -24.52 22.75
N GLU A 426 -1.13 -24.20 24.00
CA GLU A 426 -1.18 -22.82 24.50
C GLU A 426 -0.34 -21.86 23.66
N GLU A 427 0.81 -22.30 23.17
CA GLU A 427 1.68 -21.48 22.31
C GLU A 427 1.06 -21.24 20.94
N ALA A 428 0.41 -22.24 20.35
CA ALA A 428 -0.32 -22.06 19.10
C ALA A 428 -1.48 -21.06 19.28
N VAL A 429 -2.23 -21.16 20.38
CA VAL A 429 -3.32 -20.22 20.73
C VAL A 429 -2.79 -18.79 20.85
N LYS A 430 -1.72 -18.56 21.61
CA LYS A 430 -1.11 -17.23 21.78
C LYS A 430 -0.63 -16.66 20.46
N PHE A 431 0.07 -17.47 19.65
CA PHE A 431 0.54 -17.07 18.33
C PHE A 431 -0.61 -16.64 17.41
N ILE A 432 -1.71 -17.38 17.37
CA ILE A 432 -2.88 -17.04 16.54
C ILE A 432 -3.53 -15.75 17.03
N ALA A 433 -3.76 -15.62 18.35
CA ALA A 433 -4.36 -14.42 18.94
C ALA A 433 -3.54 -13.15 18.65
N GLU A 434 -2.21 -13.21 18.87
CA GLU A 434 -1.28 -12.12 18.57
C GLU A 434 -1.27 -11.76 17.08
N SER A 435 -1.23 -12.77 16.21
CA SER A 435 -1.25 -12.58 14.75
C SER A 435 -2.54 -11.91 14.27
N CYS A 436 -3.67 -12.21 14.92
CA CYS A 436 -4.96 -11.60 14.63
C CYS A 436 -5.16 -10.24 15.34
N GLY A 437 -4.30 -9.88 16.28
CA GLY A 437 -4.45 -8.65 17.09
C GLY A 437 -5.65 -8.67 18.03
N VAL A 438 -6.07 -9.86 18.49
CA VAL A 438 -7.19 -10.04 19.44
C VAL A 438 -6.70 -10.62 20.75
N LYS A 439 -7.51 -10.48 21.81
CA LYS A 439 -7.25 -11.15 23.07
C LYS A 439 -7.58 -12.64 22.96
N PRO A 440 -6.86 -13.54 23.65
CA PRO A 440 -7.17 -14.97 23.65
C PRO A 440 -8.63 -15.28 24.04
N GLU A 441 -9.23 -14.52 24.96
CA GLU A 441 -10.63 -14.75 25.39
C GLU A 441 -11.66 -14.50 24.27
N SER A 442 -11.27 -13.73 23.25
CA SER A 442 -12.07 -13.43 22.06
C SER A 442 -11.73 -14.35 20.87
N LEU A 443 -10.88 -15.37 21.09
CA LEU A 443 -10.47 -16.33 20.06
C LEU A 443 -11.28 -17.64 20.19
N TYR A 444 -11.84 -18.06 19.05
CA TYR A 444 -12.52 -19.35 18.89
C TYR A 444 -11.75 -20.20 17.89
N LEU A 445 -11.27 -21.35 18.33
CA LEU A 445 -10.57 -22.32 17.49
C LEU A 445 -11.42 -23.58 17.36
N VAL A 446 -11.87 -23.85 16.14
CA VAL A 446 -12.60 -25.08 15.80
C VAL A 446 -11.59 -26.08 15.26
N ALA A 447 -11.56 -27.31 15.74
CA ALA A 447 -10.57 -28.31 15.31
C ALA A 447 -11.23 -29.62 14.88
N ALA A 448 -10.78 -30.18 13.76
CA ALA A 448 -11.14 -31.52 13.32
C ALA A 448 -10.04 -32.12 12.45
N SER A 449 -9.89 -33.44 12.50
CA SER A 449 -9.00 -34.19 11.62
C SER A 449 -9.60 -34.35 10.21
N THR A 450 -8.75 -34.43 9.19
CA THR A 450 -9.12 -34.87 7.83
C THR A 450 -9.78 -36.26 7.87
N SER A 451 -9.35 -37.13 8.79
CA SER A 451 -9.90 -38.47 9.05
C SER A 451 -11.13 -38.47 9.97
N SER A 452 -11.96 -37.45 9.90
CA SER A 452 -13.20 -37.32 10.68
C SER A 452 -14.41 -37.02 9.80
N PRO A 453 -15.66 -37.27 10.26
CA PRO A 453 -16.84 -36.86 9.51
C PRO A 453 -16.86 -35.36 9.19
N VAL A 454 -16.41 -34.51 10.11
CA VAL A 454 -16.34 -33.05 9.88
C VAL A 454 -15.28 -32.71 8.82
N GLY A 455 -14.17 -33.44 8.77
CA GLY A 455 -13.19 -33.37 7.68
C GLY A 455 -13.84 -33.59 6.30
N SER A 456 -14.58 -34.68 6.13
CA SER A 456 -15.29 -34.95 4.88
C SER A 456 -16.31 -33.87 4.49
N TYR A 457 -17.04 -33.31 5.47
CA TYR A 457 -18.03 -32.24 5.21
C TYR A 457 -17.35 -30.94 4.78
N GLN A 458 -16.34 -30.48 5.53
CA GLN A 458 -15.72 -29.19 5.23
C GLN A 458 -14.98 -29.23 3.89
N ILE A 459 -14.34 -30.35 3.54
CA ILE A 459 -13.60 -30.49 2.28
C ILE A 459 -14.58 -30.57 1.10
N ALA A 460 -15.67 -31.34 1.21
CA ALA A 460 -16.76 -31.32 0.22
C ALA A 460 -17.34 -29.90 0.05
N GLY A 461 -17.41 -29.13 1.15
CA GLY A 461 -17.79 -27.73 1.17
C GLY A 461 -16.83 -26.77 0.46
N ARG A 462 -15.68 -27.21 -0.07
CA ARG A 462 -14.72 -26.35 -0.81
C ARG A 462 -14.93 -26.37 -2.32
N VAL A 463 -16.04 -26.92 -2.81
CA VAL A 463 -16.29 -27.09 -4.25
C VAL A 463 -16.34 -25.75 -5.00
N VAL A 464 -16.97 -24.72 -4.44
CA VAL A 464 -16.98 -23.36 -5.00
C VAL A 464 -15.63 -22.68 -4.80
N GLU A 465 -14.99 -22.85 -3.64
CA GLU A 465 -13.64 -22.33 -3.37
C GLU A 465 -12.63 -22.77 -4.43
N THR A 466 -12.64 -24.06 -4.76
CA THR A 466 -11.72 -24.64 -5.74
C THR A 466 -11.86 -23.98 -7.11
N GLY A 467 -13.10 -23.74 -7.54
CA GLY A 467 -13.39 -23.04 -8.80
C GLY A 467 -12.92 -21.58 -8.77
N ILE A 468 -13.27 -20.84 -7.71
CA ILE A 468 -12.91 -19.42 -7.56
C ILE A 468 -11.40 -19.24 -7.43
N HIS A 469 -10.73 -20.10 -6.65
CA HIS A 469 -9.28 -20.10 -6.51
C HIS A 469 -8.60 -20.33 -7.85
N LYS A 470 -9.06 -21.32 -8.62
CA LYS A 470 -8.50 -21.60 -9.96
C LYS A 470 -8.70 -20.41 -10.91
N LEU A 471 -9.88 -19.80 -10.93
CA LEU A 471 -10.14 -18.59 -11.72
C LEU A 471 -9.20 -17.46 -11.31
N SER A 472 -8.96 -17.27 -10.01
CA SER A 472 -8.03 -16.24 -9.51
C SER A 472 -6.58 -16.47 -9.92
N GLU A 473 -6.13 -17.73 -9.93
CA GLU A 473 -4.79 -18.09 -10.41
C GLU A 473 -4.65 -17.95 -11.93
N LEU A 474 -5.75 -18.04 -12.68
CA LEU A 474 -5.80 -17.73 -14.12
C LEU A 474 -5.89 -16.22 -14.41
N GLY A 475 -5.88 -15.37 -13.37
CA GLY A 475 -5.89 -13.91 -13.51
C GLY A 475 -7.29 -13.28 -13.49
N PHE A 476 -8.35 -14.05 -13.25
CA PHE A 476 -9.69 -13.49 -13.06
C PHE A 476 -9.81 -12.81 -11.68
N LEU A 477 -10.43 -11.63 -11.63
CA LEU A 477 -10.59 -10.88 -10.39
C LEU A 477 -11.72 -11.50 -9.53
N PRO A 478 -11.45 -11.97 -8.29
CA PRO A 478 -12.46 -12.65 -7.48
C PRO A 478 -13.69 -11.80 -7.15
N ASN A 479 -13.53 -10.48 -7.03
CA ASN A 479 -14.63 -9.57 -6.73
C ASN A 479 -15.59 -9.37 -7.92
N LYS A 480 -15.27 -9.86 -9.12
CA LYS A 480 -16.21 -9.88 -10.26
C LYS A 480 -17.21 -11.04 -10.18
N ILE A 481 -16.98 -12.00 -9.28
CA ILE A 481 -17.89 -13.14 -9.06
C ILE A 481 -19.00 -12.67 -8.12
N VAL A 482 -20.22 -12.60 -8.64
CA VAL A 482 -21.38 -12.07 -7.89
C VAL A 482 -22.10 -13.14 -7.06
N ALA A 483 -22.08 -14.39 -7.51
CA ALA A 483 -22.65 -15.54 -6.80
C ALA A 483 -21.89 -16.82 -7.15
N GLY A 484 -21.97 -17.83 -6.28
CA GLY A 484 -21.37 -19.14 -6.48
C GLY A 484 -22.27 -20.26 -5.95
N TRP A 485 -22.41 -21.34 -6.72
CA TRP A 485 -23.18 -22.52 -6.38
C TRP A 485 -22.39 -23.77 -6.70
N GLY A 486 -22.36 -24.72 -5.77
CA GLY A 486 -21.65 -25.97 -5.97
C GLY A 486 -22.22 -27.08 -5.11
N SER A 487 -21.90 -28.32 -5.49
CA SER A 487 -22.24 -29.50 -4.71
C SER A 487 -21.18 -30.57 -4.86
N ALA A 488 -20.86 -31.27 -3.77
CA ALA A 488 -19.93 -32.38 -3.77
C ALA A 488 -20.41 -33.51 -2.85
N PRO A 489 -20.15 -34.79 -3.18
CA PRO A 489 -20.42 -35.89 -2.27
C PRO A 489 -19.57 -35.77 -1.01
N ILE A 490 -20.16 -36.09 0.13
CA ILE A 490 -19.43 -36.20 1.39
C ILE A 490 -18.72 -37.54 1.40
N ALA A 491 -17.39 -37.52 1.35
CA ALA A 491 -16.58 -38.71 1.25
C ALA A 491 -16.70 -39.60 2.51
N PRO A 492 -16.64 -40.94 2.35
CA PRO A 492 -16.55 -41.84 3.49
C PRO A 492 -15.28 -41.54 4.31
N VAL A 493 -15.36 -41.69 5.64
CA VAL A 493 -14.22 -41.41 6.52
C VAL A 493 -13.22 -42.56 6.44
N HIS A 494 -11.95 -42.22 6.24
CA HIS A 494 -10.84 -43.18 6.28
C HIS A 494 -9.89 -42.88 7.45
N PRO A 495 -9.46 -43.88 8.23
CA PRO A 495 -8.62 -43.66 9.41
C PRO A 495 -7.19 -43.22 9.07
N GLU A 496 -6.68 -43.59 7.89
CA GLU A 496 -5.38 -43.12 7.41
C GLU A 496 -5.54 -41.76 6.73
N SER A 497 -4.88 -40.74 7.29
CA SER A 497 -4.99 -39.34 6.86
C SER A 497 -4.58 -39.12 5.40
N GLU A 498 -3.55 -39.82 4.91
CA GLU A 498 -3.12 -39.71 3.50
C GLU A 498 -4.18 -40.23 2.52
N VAL A 499 -4.86 -41.32 2.89
CA VAL A 499 -5.96 -41.86 2.09
C VAL A 499 -7.19 -40.96 2.21
N ALA A 500 -7.48 -40.45 3.41
CA ALA A 500 -8.56 -39.48 3.64
C ALA A 500 -8.39 -38.26 2.73
N MET A 501 -7.19 -37.67 2.69
CA MET A 501 -6.85 -36.54 1.81
C MET A 501 -7.05 -36.84 0.32
N GLY A 502 -6.89 -38.11 -0.10
CA GLY A 502 -7.11 -38.50 -1.51
C GLY A 502 -8.58 -38.69 -1.88
N ILE A 503 -9.45 -39.05 -0.94
CA ILE A 503 -10.86 -39.35 -1.18
C ILE A 503 -11.79 -38.16 -0.90
N THR A 504 -11.41 -37.28 0.02
CA THR A 504 -12.10 -36.02 0.34
C THR A 504 -11.73 -34.96 -0.67
#